data_AF-A0A7L2FIK4-F1
#
_entry.id   AF-A0A7L2FIK4-F1
#
_cell.length_a   1.000
_cell.length_b   1.000
_cell.length_c   1.000
_cell.angle_alpha   90.00
_cell.angle_beta   90.00
_cell.angle_gamma   90.00
#
_symmetry.space_group_name_H-M   'P 1'
#
loop_
_entity.id
_entity.type
_entity.pdbx_description
1 polymer ?
#
loop_
_entity_poly.entity_id
_entity_poly.type
_entity_poly.pdbx_seq_one_letter_code
_entity_poly.pdbx_strand_id
1 'polypeptide(L)'
;PHTGRLALYLLGLQATCPPLSPHRSLVTWLKYYLEEEWTGSQQRGHPVTSYYQYGLGVLALCVHRKRVRDQVVQQLLTAQHHRRLGHGDNTVDTEAVVALAFTCLERRRLVGTELAAKLRLAAHEASRSMAKAQGPDGVIGNIYSTPWALQVFLATGECKTEPAFGQAMAALLENLEAFGTAATMAQVLPVLHGHSYLDIASRHCGEEPDTLTPLDMEPLPEVPGNKTVQLVVECPLPWCYDLQLYDRLVSVPAAASLLDVLRVAAVLDPREFRFHTQDTPQGPFLTQVLGLEARQEKRNYWQILSAPNTPLQMGIAEYRPPDGATLILRLSEW
;
A
#
# COMPACT_ATOMS: atom_id res chain seq x y z
N PRO A 1 11.82 -3.06 -10.88
CA PRO A 1 11.16 -1.87 -10.32
C PRO A 1 11.62 -1.59 -8.87
N HIS A 2 12.39 -0.51 -8.66
CA HIS A 2 13.18 -0.27 -7.44
C HIS A 2 12.78 1.00 -6.65
N THR A 3 11.93 1.89 -7.18
CA THR A 3 11.58 3.18 -6.57
C THR A 3 11.04 3.03 -5.14
N GLY A 4 9.96 2.26 -4.96
CA GLY A 4 9.30 2.12 -3.66
C GLY A 4 10.17 1.43 -2.61
N ARG A 5 10.84 0.32 -2.95
CA ARG A 5 11.72 -0.41 -2.00
C ARG A 5 12.92 0.44 -1.59
N LEU A 6 13.55 1.16 -2.53
CA LEU A 6 14.66 2.06 -2.21
C LEU A 6 14.19 3.25 -1.36
N ALA A 7 13.01 3.78 -1.63
CA ALA A 7 12.41 4.84 -0.81
C ALA A 7 12.14 4.37 0.62
N LEU A 8 11.51 3.20 0.81
CA LEU A 8 11.29 2.61 2.14
C LEU A 8 12.62 2.35 2.87
N TYR A 9 13.63 1.83 2.17
CA TYR A 9 14.96 1.65 2.74
C TYR A 9 15.54 2.98 3.24
N LEU A 10 15.46 4.06 2.45
CA LEU A 10 15.94 5.37 2.85
C LEU A 10 15.14 5.97 4.02
N LEU A 11 13.82 5.75 4.08
CA LEU A 11 12.98 6.15 5.22
C LEU A 11 13.38 5.40 6.49
N GLY A 12 13.50 4.07 6.42
CA GLY A 12 13.94 3.24 7.55
C GLY A 12 15.34 3.61 8.02
N LEU A 13 16.26 3.81 7.08
CA LEU A 13 17.59 4.31 7.37
C LEU A 13 17.54 5.65 8.11
N GLN A 14 16.75 6.64 7.64
CA GLN A 14 16.61 7.93 8.33
C GLN A 14 16.05 7.76 9.76
N ALA A 15 15.17 6.79 9.99
CA ALA A 15 14.61 6.49 11.31
C ALA A 15 15.66 5.98 12.31
N THR A 16 16.80 5.45 11.85
CA THR A 16 17.92 4.99 12.70
C THR A 16 18.89 6.09 13.12
N CYS A 17 18.64 7.35 12.74
CA CYS A 17 19.55 8.50 12.97
C CYS A 17 21.01 8.21 12.57
N PRO A 18 21.26 7.79 11.32
CA PRO A 18 22.57 7.34 10.89
C PRO A 18 23.57 8.52 10.86
N PRO A 19 24.87 8.25 10.98
CA PRO A 19 25.89 9.27 10.83
C PRO A 19 25.84 9.92 9.43
N LEU A 20 26.36 11.14 9.33
CA LEU A 20 26.36 11.99 8.13
C LEU A 20 27.29 11.47 6.99
N SER A 21 27.22 10.22 6.53
CA SER A 21 28.03 9.67 5.41
C SER A 21 27.46 8.35 4.81
N PRO A 22 27.91 7.85 3.64
CA PRO A 22 27.69 8.37 2.31
C PRO A 22 26.62 7.53 1.58
N HIS A 23 25.35 7.66 1.94
CA HIS A 23 24.24 7.12 1.12
C HIS A 23 24.01 7.92 -0.19
N ARG A 24 25.04 8.62 -0.68
CA ARG A 24 24.97 9.47 -1.88
C ARG A 24 24.60 8.65 -3.10
N SER A 25 25.12 7.43 -3.23
CA SER A 25 24.79 6.52 -4.34
C SER A 25 23.30 6.17 -4.35
N LEU A 26 22.73 5.80 -3.21
CA LEU A 26 21.31 5.46 -3.07
C LEU A 26 20.38 6.64 -3.36
N VAL A 27 20.74 7.83 -2.87
CA VAL A 27 20.02 9.07 -3.20
C VAL A 27 20.05 9.35 -4.70
N THR A 28 21.20 9.17 -5.35
CA THR A 28 21.34 9.35 -6.80
C THR A 28 20.47 8.35 -7.57
N TRP A 29 20.46 7.09 -7.15
CA TRP A 29 19.60 6.07 -7.75
C TRP A 29 18.11 6.40 -7.58
N LEU A 30 17.69 6.84 -6.40
CA LEU A 30 16.28 7.21 -6.19
C LEU A 30 15.89 8.42 -7.05
N LYS A 31 16.78 9.41 -7.21
CA LYS A 31 16.55 10.52 -8.13
C LYS A 31 16.42 10.04 -9.58
N TYR A 32 17.30 9.15 -10.02
CA TYR A 32 17.24 8.57 -11.35
C TYR A 32 15.90 7.85 -11.58
N TYR A 33 15.46 7.00 -10.64
CA TYR A 33 14.18 6.32 -10.77
C TYR A 33 13.00 7.29 -10.81
N LEU A 34 13.01 8.37 -10.03
CA LEU A 34 11.96 9.40 -10.10
C LEU A 34 11.92 10.13 -11.46
N GLU A 35 13.06 10.31 -12.12
CA GLU A 35 13.10 10.86 -13.48
C GLU A 35 12.52 9.86 -14.50
N GLU A 36 12.72 8.56 -14.30
CA GLU A 36 12.05 7.52 -15.09
C GLU A 36 10.53 7.50 -14.83
N GLU A 37 10.08 7.61 -13.57
CA GLU A 37 8.65 7.72 -13.23
C GLU A 37 8.01 8.95 -13.91
N TRP A 38 8.71 10.09 -13.89
CA TRP A 38 8.26 11.33 -14.52
C TRP A 38 8.17 11.17 -16.04
N THR A 39 9.20 10.62 -16.67
CA THR A 39 9.25 10.39 -18.12
C THR A 39 8.16 9.42 -18.56
N GLY A 40 7.97 8.32 -17.81
CA GLY A 40 6.87 7.40 -18.01
C GLY A 40 5.51 8.09 -17.92
N SER A 41 5.32 8.96 -16.92
CA SER A 41 4.08 9.73 -16.76
C SER A 41 3.80 10.66 -17.93
N GLN A 42 4.82 11.27 -18.52
CA GLN A 42 4.69 12.14 -19.68
C GLN A 42 4.37 11.36 -20.96
N GLN A 43 5.03 10.21 -21.16
CA GLN A 43 4.89 9.43 -22.40
C GLN A 43 3.65 8.53 -22.42
N ARG A 44 3.28 7.96 -21.27
CA ARG A 44 2.20 6.95 -21.15
C ARG A 44 0.97 7.47 -20.41
N GLY A 45 1.06 8.66 -19.82
CA GLY A 45 0.00 9.21 -18.96
C GLY A 45 0.00 8.69 -17.52
N HIS A 46 0.94 7.81 -17.16
CA HIS A 46 1.09 7.23 -15.82
C HIS A 46 2.55 6.87 -15.51
N PRO A 47 2.96 6.83 -14.22
CA PRO A 47 4.30 6.42 -13.82
C PRO A 47 4.64 4.99 -14.28
N VAL A 48 5.94 4.67 -14.31
CA VAL A 48 6.45 3.33 -14.58
C VAL A 48 5.96 2.36 -13.52
N THR A 49 5.89 2.81 -12.27
CA THR A 49 5.34 2.05 -11.15
C THR A 49 3.91 2.46 -10.81
N SER A 50 3.74 3.33 -9.81
CA SER A 50 2.48 3.91 -9.36
C SER A 50 2.73 5.28 -8.75
N TYR A 51 1.69 6.12 -8.66
CA TYR A 51 1.83 7.41 -7.99
C TYR A 51 2.13 7.26 -6.48
N TYR A 52 1.78 6.12 -5.88
CA TYR A 52 2.16 5.79 -4.52
C TYR A 52 3.68 5.68 -4.38
N GLN A 53 4.34 4.88 -5.23
CA GLN A 53 5.79 4.72 -5.20
C GLN A 53 6.53 6.00 -5.63
N TYR A 54 5.96 6.74 -6.58
CA TYR A 54 6.45 8.06 -6.96
C TYR A 54 6.44 9.01 -5.75
N GLY A 55 5.27 9.20 -5.12
CA GLY A 55 5.13 10.04 -3.92
C GLY A 55 6.08 9.60 -2.80
N LEU A 56 6.22 8.29 -2.59
CA LEU A 56 7.10 7.72 -1.58
C LEU A 56 8.58 8.07 -1.85
N GLY A 57 9.01 8.03 -3.11
CA GLY A 57 10.36 8.45 -3.50
C GLY A 57 10.60 9.95 -3.25
N VAL A 58 9.63 10.81 -3.53
CA VAL A 58 9.71 12.24 -3.24
C VAL A 58 9.79 12.49 -1.73
N LEU A 59 8.94 11.80 -0.95
CA LEU A 59 8.96 11.86 0.51
C LEU A 59 10.33 11.42 1.08
N ALA A 60 10.86 10.29 0.62
CA ALA A 60 12.15 9.77 1.04
C ALA A 60 13.30 10.75 0.76
N LEU A 61 13.33 11.37 -0.44
CA LEU A 61 14.32 12.41 -0.72
C LEU A 61 14.15 13.65 0.17
N CYS A 62 12.91 14.04 0.43
CA CYS A 62 12.63 15.19 1.27
C CYS A 62 13.09 15.01 2.73
N VAL A 63 12.84 13.84 3.35
CA VAL A 63 13.27 13.61 4.74
C VAL A 63 14.81 13.63 4.87
N HIS A 64 15.51 13.23 3.81
CA HIS A 64 16.98 13.31 3.66
C HIS A 64 17.50 14.71 3.28
N ARG A 65 16.63 15.73 3.29
CA ARG A 65 16.91 17.12 2.85
C ARG A 65 17.49 17.21 1.45
N LYS A 66 17.03 16.35 0.54
CA LYS A 66 17.44 16.35 -0.87
C LYS A 66 16.37 17.00 -1.72
N ARG A 67 16.79 17.99 -2.52
CA ARG A 67 15.91 18.62 -3.50
C ARG A 67 15.58 17.65 -4.62
N VAL A 68 14.32 17.74 -5.06
CA VAL A 68 13.78 17.09 -6.24
C VAL A 68 13.52 18.18 -7.28
N ARG A 69 13.61 17.85 -8.56
CA ARG A 69 13.36 18.80 -9.65
C ARG A 69 11.91 19.25 -9.63
N ASP A 70 11.64 20.55 -9.82
CA ASP A 70 10.29 21.11 -9.69
C ASP A 70 9.28 20.46 -10.64
N GLN A 71 9.68 20.07 -11.86
CA GLN A 71 8.80 19.39 -12.82
C GLN A 71 8.37 17.99 -12.36
N VAL A 72 9.23 17.28 -11.63
CA VAL A 72 8.93 15.97 -11.03
C VAL A 72 7.86 16.15 -9.94
N VAL A 73 7.98 17.21 -9.13
CA VAL A 73 6.98 17.54 -8.10
C VAL A 73 5.67 18.04 -8.72
N GLN A 74 5.74 18.89 -9.75
CA GLN A 74 4.56 19.40 -10.46
C GLN A 74 3.74 18.28 -11.10
N GLN A 75 4.38 17.21 -11.59
CA GLN A 75 3.67 16.04 -12.11
C GLN A 75 2.73 15.41 -11.06
N LEU A 76 3.19 15.26 -9.81
CA LEU A 76 2.35 14.77 -8.72
C LEU A 76 1.20 15.73 -8.43
N LEU A 77 1.46 17.04 -8.45
CA LEU A 77 0.44 18.06 -8.24
C LEU A 77 -0.65 18.01 -9.31
N THR A 78 -0.26 17.90 -10.58
CA THR A 78 -1.19 17.73 -11.71
C THR A 78 -1.99 16.44 -11.59
N ALA A 79 -1.36 15.33 -11.19
CA ALA A 79 -2.04 14.06 -11.02
C ALA A 79 -3.08 14.11 -9.89
N GLN A 80 -2.75 14.74 -8.75
CA GLN A 80 -3.70 14.96 -7.65
C GLN A 80 -4.85 15.86 -8.07
N HIS A 81 -4.56 17.01 -8.69
CA HIS A 81 -5.58 17.98 -9.13
C HIS A 81 -6.59 17.35 -10.11
N HIS A 82 -6.11 16.49 -11.02
CA HIS A 82 -6.97 15.79 -11.97
C HIS A 82 -7.56 14.48 -11.43
N ARG A 83 -7.36 14.15 -10.14
CA ARG A 83 -7.79 12.88 -9.52
C ARG A 83 -7.33 11.64 -10.29
N ARG A 84 -6.08 11.67 -10.78
CA ARG A 84 -5.44 10.60 -11.57
C ARG A 84 -4.41 9.80 -10.77
N LEU A 85 -4.50 9.84 -9.44
CA LEU A 85 -3.53 9.19 -8.56
C LEU A 85 -3.66 7.66 -8.51
N GLY A 86 -4.80 7.10 -8.87
CA GLY A 86 -5.00 5.65 -8.85
C GLY A 86 -6.13 5.21 -9.76
N HIS A 87 -6.41 3.91 -9.68
CA HIS A 87 -7.52 3.26 -10.36
C HIS A 87 -8.47 2.67 -9.31
N GLY A 88 -9.78 2.78 -9.55
CA GLY A 88 -10.82 2.35 -8.61
C GLY A 88 -11.15 3.40 -7.53
N ASP A 89 -12.06 3.02 -6.63
CA ASP A 89 -12.71 3.96 -5.70
C ASP A 89 -11.86 4.29 -4.46
N ASN A 90 -10.89 3.46 -4.08
CA ASN A 90 -10.02 3.72 -2.93
C ASN A 90 -8.61 4.16 -3.36
N THR A 91 -8.37 5.46 -3.33
CA THR A 91 -7.06 6.07 -3.64
C THR A 91 -6.40 6.71 -2.42
N VAL A 92 -6.97 6.51 -1.22
CA VAL A 92 -6.55 7.15 0.04
C VAL A 92 -5.07 6.93 0.32
N ASP A 93 -4.55 5.72 0.16
CA ASP A 93 -3.13 5.41 0.39
C ASP A 93 -2.20 6.25 -0.48
N THR A 94 -2.57 6.40 -1.76
CA THR A 94 -1.76 7.15 -2.72
C THR A 94 -1.85 8.65 -2.49
N GLU A 95 -3.06 9.15 -2.27
CA GLU A 95 -3.30 10.54 -1.93
C GLU A 95 -2.56 10.94 -0.64
N ALA A 96 -2.53 10.06 0.36
CA ALA A 96 -1.84 10.28 1.62
C ALA A 96 -0.33 10.37 1.47
N VAL A 97 0.30 9.42 0.76
CA VAL A 97 1.75 9.47 0.54
C VAL A 97 2.16 10.72 -0.25
N VAL A 98 1.36 11.14 -1.23
CA VAL A 98 1.60 12.37 -1.98
C VAL A 98 1.44 13.61 -1.10
N ALA A 99 0.40 13.66 -0.26
CA ALA A 99 0.19 14.75 0.70
C ALA A 99 1.34 14.85 1.72
N LEU A 100 1.81 13.73 2.25
CA LEU A 100 2.98 13.67 3.14
C LEU A 100 4.23 14.22 2.44
N ALA A 101 4.46 13.87 1.17
CA ALA A 101 5.56 14.38 0.37
C ALA A 101 5.47 15.91 0.18
N PHE A 102 4.29 16.43 -0.15
CA PHE A 102 4.03 17.87 -0.31
C PHE A 102 4.29 18.64 0.98
N THR A 103 3.72 18.19 2.09
CA THR A 103 3.92 18.80 3.41
C THR A 103 5.40 18.76 3.81
N CYS A 104 6.13 17.69 3.50
CA CYS A 104 7.56 17.64 3.76
C CYS A 104 8.34 18.70 2.97
N LEU A 105 8.12 18.79 1.64
CA LEU A 105 8.84 19.71 0.76
C LEU A 105 8.63 21.18 1.15
N GLU A 106 7.39 21.50 1.52
CA GLU A 106 6.99 22.82 2.01
C GLU A 106 7.71 23.17 3.32
N ARG A 107 7.55 22.34 4.36
CA ARG A 107 8.13 22.58 5.69
C ARG A 107 9.64 22.68 5.67
N ARG A 108 10.29 21.91 4.81
CA ARG A 108 11.75 21.89 4.65
C ARG A 108 12.28 22.96 3.70
N ARG A 109 11.42 23.74 3.06
CA ARG A 109 11.79 24.79 2.10
C ARG A 109 12.69 24.26 0.97
N LEU A 110 12.35 23.07 0.46
CA LEU A 110 13.12 22.38 -0.59
C LEU A 110 12.67 22.75 -2.01
N VAL A 111 11.62 23.56 -2.13
CA VAL A 111 11.06 24.09 -3.37
C VAL A 111 10.90 25.61 -3.29
N GLY A 112 10.70 26.29 -4.43
CA GLY A 112 10.42 27.73 -4.48
C GLY A 112 9.12 28.13 -3.76
N THR A 113 9.01 29.41 -3.36
CA THR A 113 7.88 29.91 -2.54
C THR A 113 6.52 29.75 -3.20
N GLU A 114 6.43 29.99 -4.52
CA GLU A 114 5.19 29.81 -5.27
C GLU A 114 4.74 28.33 -5.29
N LEU A 115 5.67 27.42 -5.58
CA LEU A 115 5.39 25.98 -5.57
C LEU A 115 5.03 25.53 -4.15
N ALA A 116 5.76 25.97 -3.12
CA ALA A 116 5.46 25.66 -1.73
C ALA A 116 4.02 26.03 -1.33
N ALA A 117 3.52 27.19 -1.76
CA ALA A 117 2.13 27.59 -1.50
C ALA A 117 1.11 26.64 -2.16
N LYS A 118 1.37 26.19 -3.40
CA LYS A 118 0.53 25.20 -4.10
C LYS A 118 0.57 23.83 -3.41
N LEU A 119 1.75 23.38 -2.97
CA LEU A 119 1.91 22.12 -2.25
C LEU A 119 1.14 22.13 -0.92
N ARG A 120 1.22 23.22 -0.17
CA ARG A 120 0.46 23.39 1.07
C ARG A 120 -1.05 23.28 0.84
N LEU A 121 -1.56 23.99 -0.16
CA LEU A 121 -2.97 23.93 -0.52
C LEU A 121 -3.41 22.51 -0.87
N ALA A 122 -2.63 21.84 -1.73
CA ALA A 122 -2.90 20.47 -2.16
C ALA A 122 -2.88 19.46 -0.99
N ALA A 123 -1.96 19.60 -0.04
CA ALA A 123 -1.92 18.73 1.15
C ALA A 123 -3.16 18.91 2.03
N HIS A 124 -3.63 20.14 2.23
CA HIS A 124 -4.87 20.41 2.97
C HIS A 124 -6.12 19.96 2.20
N GLU A 125 -6.12 20.03 0.87
CA GLU A 125 -7.19 19.46 0.04
C GLU A 125 -7.27 17.95 0.19
N ALA A 126 -6.13 17.26 0.17
CA ALA A 126 -6.03 15.82 0.38
C ALA A 126 -6.56 15.41 1.77
N SER A 127 -6.18 16.15 2.81
CA SER A 127 -6.72 15.94 4.16
C SER A 127 -8.25 16.05 4.23
N ARG A 128 -8.82 17.10 3.61
CA ARG A 128 -10.28 17.23 3.50
C ARG A 128 -10.93 16.14 2.66
N SER A 129 -10.24 15.66 1.62
CA SER A 129 -10.68 14.52 0.78
C SER A 129 -10.79 13.26 1.64
N MET A 130 -9.77 12.98 2.46
CA MET A 130 -9.76 11.84 3.38
C MET A 130 -10.85 11.94 4.45
N ALA A 131 -11.07 13.12 5.03
CA ALA A 131 -12.19 13.31 5.97
C ALA A 131 -13.55 13.02 5.33
N LYS A 132 -13.74 13.34 4.04
CA LYS A 132 -14.96 13.01 3.28
C LYS A 132 -15.06 11.54 2.89
N ALA A 133 -13.94 10.84 2.80
CA ALA A 133 -13.88 9.41 2.52
C ALA A 133 -14.11 8.56 3.78
N GLN A 134 -14.37 9.18 4.93
CA GLN A 134 -14.71 8.49 6.16
C GLN A 134 -16.11 7.88 6.08
N GLY A 135 -16.18 6.57 6.34
CA GLY A 135 -17.42 5.82 6.48
C GLY A 135 -18.12 6.08 7.82
N PRO A 136 -19.38 5.62 7.98
CA PRO A 136 -20.13 5.76 9.22
C PRO A 136 -19.51 4.99 10.41
N ASP A 137 -18.65 4.02 10.13
CA ASP A 137 -17.83 3.25 11.07
C ASP A 137 -16.51 3.96 11.46
N GLY A 138 -16.28 5.18 10.97
CA GLY A 138 -15.07 5.95 11.23
C GLY A 138 -13.87 5.55 10.37
N VAL A 139 -13.97 4.49 9.57
CA VAL A 139 -12.91 4.00 8.69
C VAL A 139 -12.75 4.94 7.48
N ILE A 140 -11.52 5.26 7.10
CA ILE A 140 -11.23 6.14 5.95
C ILE A 140 -10.76 5.29 4.76
N GLY A 141 -11.60 5.19 3.74
CA GLY A 141 -11.38 4.28 2.61
C GLY A 141 -11.58 2.81 3.01
N ASN A 142 -10.55 2.20 3.60
CA ASN A 142 -10.65 0.91 4.28
C ASN A 142 -9.77 0.90 5.53
N ILE A 143 -9.83 -0.18 6.32
CA ILE A 143 -9.08 -0.23 7.58
C ILE A 143 -7.57 -0.09 7.37
N TYR A 144 -7.02 -0.63 6.28
CA TYR A 144 -5.59 -0.54 5.95
C TYR A 144 -5.16 0.84 5.41
N SER A 145 -6.07 1.59 4.80
CA SER A 145 -5.84 2.97 4.34
C SER A 145 -5.96 4.00 5.47
N THR A 146 -6.69 3.65 6.54
CA THR A 146 -6.98 4.56 7.66
C THR A 146 -5.72 5.10 8.36
N PRO A 147 -4.67 4.29 8.66
CA PRO A 147 -3.42 4.80 9.21
C PRO A 147 -2.74 5.85 8.34
N TRP A 148 -2.82 5.72 7.00
CA TRP A 148 -2.25 6.70 6.09
C TRP A 148 -2.95 8.05 6.18
N ALA A 149 -4.29 8.06 6.27
CA ALA A 149 -5.05 9.29 6.49
C ALA A 149 -4.71 9.94 7.84
N LEU A 150 -4.60 9.14 8.91
CA LEU A 150 -4.21 9.63 10.23
C LEU A 150 -2.81 10.27 10.22
N GLN A 151 -1.83 9.69 9.50
CA GLN A 151 -0.53 10.32 9.31
C GLN A 151 -0.63 11.68 8.61
N VAL A 152 -1.53 11.84 7.64
CA VAL A 152 -1.74 13.12 6.95
C VAL A 152 -2.31 14.16 7.92
N PHE A 153 -3.34 13.84 8.71
CA PHE A 153 -3.88 14.76 9.71
C PHE A 153 -2.84 15.21 10.74
N LEU A 154 -1.97 14.30 11.18
CA LEU A 154 -0.83 14.64 12.04
C LEU A 154 0.17 15.56 11.31
N ALA A 155 0.50 15.22 10.08
CA ALA A 155 1.44 15.96 9.25
C ALA A 155 0.92 17.36 8.86
N THR A 156 -0.36 17.57 8.61
CA THR A 156 -0.93 18.88 8.27
C THR A 156 -1.28 19.71 9.52
N GLY A 157 -1.25 19.10 10.71
CA GLY A 157 -1.64 19.74 11.96
C GLY A 157 -3.16 19.82 12.17
N GLU A 158 -3.93 19.03 11.42
CA GLU A 158 -5.40 19.02 11.46
C GLU A 158 -5.96 17.98 12.45
N CYS A 159 -5.12 17.19 13.11
CA CYS A 159 -5.54 16.19 14.11
C CYS A 159 -6.38 16.74 15.26
N LYS A 160 -6.31 18.06 15.55
CA LYS A 160 -7.12 18.73 16.58
C LYS A 160 -8.39 19.38 16.04
N THR A 161 -8.42 19.69 14.75
CA THR A 161 -9.50 20.48 14.12
C THR A 161 -10.44 19.64 13.30
N GLU A 162 -9.97 18.51 12.78
CA GLU A 162 -10.76 17.61 11.95
C GLU A 162 -11.41 16.52 12.82
N PRO A 163 -12.74 16.52 13.01
CA PRO A 163 -13.43 15.51 13.82
C PRO A 163 -13.17 14.08 13.31
N ALA A 164 -12.94 13.92 12.01
CA ALA A 164 -12.64 12.65 11.39
C ALA A 164 -11.42 11.96 12.00
N PHE A 165 -10.43 12.72 12.50
CA PHE A 165 -9.24 12.17 13.15
C PHE A 165 -9.60 11.32 14.37
N GLY A 166 -10.44 11.84 15.26
CA GLY A 166 -10.84 11.14 16.49
C GLY A 166 -11.65 9.88 16.20
N GLN A 167 -12.57 9.96 15.24
CA GLN A 167 -13.39 8.82 14.81
C GLN A 167 -12.55 7.74 14.13
N ALA A 168 -11.61 8.12 13.26
CA ALA A 168 -10.71 7.19 12.59
C ALA A 168 -9.71 6.54 13.57
N MET A 169 -9.25 7.26 14.58
CA MET A 169 -8.43 6.69 15.65
C MET A 169 -9.20 5.66 16.47
N ALA A 170 -10.46 5.94 16.81
CA ALA A 170 -11.32 4.98 17.51
C ALA A 170 -11.54 3.71 16.67
N ALA A 171 -11.91 3.86 15.39
CA ALA A 171 -12.09 2.75 14.46
C ALA A 171 -10.81 1.92 14.30
N LEU A 172 -9.65 2.57 14.23
CA LEU A 172 -8.35 1.89 14.17
C LEU A 172 -8.08 1.05 15.42
N LEU A 173 -8.35 1.59 16.62
CA LEU A 173 -8.15 0.89 17.88
C LEU A 173 -9.09 -0.32 18.04
N GLU A 174 -10.34 -0.19 17.59
CA GLU A 174 -11.32 -1.28 17.59
C GLU A 174 -10.95 -2.42 16.64
N ASN A 175 -10.16 -2.14 15.59
CA ASN A 175 -9.79 -3.10 14.54
C ASN A 175 -8.28 -3.43 14.54
N LEU A 176 -7.57 -3.30 15.66
CA LEU A 176 -6.12 -3.56 15.73
C LEU A 176 -5.74 -4.98 15.31
N GLU A 177 -6.63 -5.95 15.53
CA GLU A 177 -6.46 -7.35 15.10
C GLU A 177 -6.28 -7.51 13.59
N ALA A 178 -6.77 -6.57 12.78
CA ALA A 178 -6.58 -6.57 11.33
C ALA A 178 -5.11 -6.37 10.92
N PHE A 179 -4.26 -5.85 11.82
CA PHE A 179 -2.85 -5.50 11.58
C PHE A 179 -1.87 -6.56 12.09
N GLY A 180 -2.19 -7.83 11.86
CA GLY A 180 -1.43 -8.97 12.40
C GLY A 180 -0.07 -9.26 11.73
N THR A 181 0.35 -8.51 10.70
CA THR A 181 1.65 -8.73 10.03
C THR A 181 2.62 -7.59 10.35
N ALA A 182 3.93 -7.87 10.29
CA ALA A 182 4.95 -6.85 10.51
C ALA A 182 4.77 -5.64 9.57
N ALA A 183 4.33 -5.88 8.33
CA ALA A 183 4.12 -4.84 7.34
C ALA A 183 2.92 -3.93 7.66
N THR A 184 1.79 -4.51 8.08
CA THR A 184 0.59 -3.74 8.44
C THR A 184 0.77 -3.04 9.77
N MET A 185 1.41 -3.70 10.75
CA MET A 185 1.76 -3.10 12.04
C MET A 185 2.72 -1.91 11.89
N ALA A 186 3.72 -2.01 11.00
CA ALA A 186 4.65 -0.91 10.74
C ALA A 186 3.96 0.37 10.20
N GLN A 187 2.79 0.25 9.59
CA GLN A 187 2.01 1.40 9.11
C GLN A 187 1.22 2.07 10.24
N VAL A 188 0.80 1.29 11.24
CA VAL A 188 -0.05 1.72 12.36
C VAL A 188 0.74 2.32 13.51
N LEU A 189 1.87 1.72 13.87
CA LEU A 189 2.66 2.12 15.04
C LEU A 189 3.01 3.62 15.08
N PRO A 190 3.44 4.28 13.99
CA PRO A 190 3.70 5.71 14.02
C PRO A 190 2.49 6.51 14.51
N VAL A 191 1.30 6.19 14.00
CA VAL A 191 0.06 6.91 14.32
C VAL A 191 -0.36 6.68 15.76
N LEU A 192 -0.23 5.45 16.27
CA LEU A 192 -0.51 5.14 17.68
C LEU A 192 0.41 5.93 18.64
N HIS A 193 1.61 6.25 18.19
CA HIS A 193 2.54 7.13 18.91
C HIS A 193 2.39 8.62 18.56
N GLY A 194 1.34 9.02 17.83
CA GLY A 194 1.09 10.41 17.46
C GLY A 194 2.09 10.98 16.45
N HIS A 195 2.68 10.11 15.63
CA HIS A 195 3.71 10.44 14.64
C HIS A 195 3.30 10.08 13.21
N SER A 196 3.97 10.73 12.26
CA SER A 196 3.91 10.49 10.83
C SER A 196 5.32 10.22 10.28
N TYR A 197 5.39 9.79 9.02
CA TYR A 197 6.67 9.65 8.32
C TYR A 197 7.44 10.97 8.16
N LEU A 198 6.86 12.15 8.45
CA LEU A 198 7.61 13.40 8.42
C LEU A 198 8.51 13.56 9.66
N ASP A 199 8.14 12.93 10.77
CA ASP A 199 8.82 13.11 12.06
C ASP A 199 10.23 12.52 12.08
N ILE A 200 10.48 11.48 11.26
CA ILE A 200 11.82 10.88 11.10
C ILE A 200 12.84 11.88 10.57
N ALA A 201 12.40 12.94 9.87
CA ALA A 201 13.31 13.91 9.28
C ALA A 201 14.04 14.73 10.37
N SER A 202 13.46 14.89 11.56
CA SER A 202 14.00 15.67 12.68
C SER A 202 14.16 14.86 13.96
N ARG A 203 14.05 13.53 13.87
CA ARG A 203 14.16 12.65 15.03
C ARG A 203 15.59 12.64 15.55
N HIS A 204 15.72 12.73 16.87
CA HIS A 204 16.95 12.46 17.60
C HIS A 204 16.77 11.11 18.27
N CYS A 205 17.65 10.16 17.96
CA CYS A 205 17.58 8.82 18.52
C CYS A 205 18.19 8.86 19.92
N GLY A 206 17.39 8.52 20.92
CA GLY A 206 17.87 8.22 22.27
C GLY A 206 18.19 6.73 22.40
N GLU A 207 18.69 6.36 23.58
CA GLU A 207 18.77 4.94 23.95
C GLU A 207 17.36 4.35 24.01
N GLU A 208 17.20 3.19 23.37
CA GLU A 208 15.96 2.42 23.43
C GLU A 208 15.99 1.60 24.72
N PRO A 209 14.95 1.65 25.56
CA PRO A 209 14.98 1.06 26.90
C PRO A 209 14.86 -0.48 26.91
N ASP A 210 14.84 -1.13 25.74
CA ASP A 210 14.74 -2.57 25.50
C ASP A 210 13.66 -3.25 26.35
N THR A 211 12.47 -2.65 26.37
CA THR A 211 11.35 -3.12 27.21
C THR A 211 10.50 -4.18 26.53
N LEU A 212 10.81 -4.59 25.30
CA LEU A 212 10.06 -5.60 24.57
C LEU A 212 10.47 -7.01 25.01
N THR A 213 9.65 -7.63 25.84
CA THR A 213 9.82 -9.04 26.20
C THR A 213 9.10 -9.93 25.19
N PRO A 214 9.78 -10.92 24.57
CA PRO A 214 9.11 -11.92 23.77
C PRO A 214 8.02 -12.61 24.59
N LEU A 215 6.80 -12.62 24.08
CA LEU A 215 5.74 -13.44 24.64
C LEU A 215 5.84 -14.81 24.00
N ASP A 216 5.89 -15.86 24.83
CA ASP A 216 5.61 -17.22 24.39
C ASP A 216 4.12 -17.29 24.05
N MET A 217 3.81 -16.99 22.79
CA MET A 217 2.48 -17.14 22.26
C MET A 217 2.16 -18.64 22.21
N GLU A 218 1.16 -19.08 22.97
CA GLU A 218 0.61 -20.42 22.75
C GLU A 218 0.18 -20.54 21.27
N PRO A 219 0.46 -21.66 20.60
CA PRO A 219 0.00 -21.88 19.24
C PRO A 219 -1.51 -21.65 19.23
N LEU A 220 -2.00 -20.86 18.27
CA LEU A 220 -3.43 -20.69 18.07
C LEU A 220 -4.06 -22.09 18.02
N PRO A 221 -5.15 -22.34 18.78
CA PRO A 221 -5.77 -23.65 18.81
C PRO A 221 -6.07 -24.10 17.37
N GLU A 222 -5.65 -25.30 17.01
CA GLU A 222 -6.00 -25.88 15.72
C GLU A 222 -7.53 -25.84 15.60
N VAL A 223 -8.04 -25.14 14.60
CA VAL A 223 -9.46 -25.14 14.31
C VAL A 223 -9.77 -26.48 13.66
N PRO A 224 -10.44 -27.41 14.37
CA PRO A 224 -10.65 -28.75 13.84
C PRO A 224 -11.62 -28.71 12.68
N GLY A 225 -11.38 -29.56 11.68
CA GLY A 225 -12.26 -29.75 10.53
C GLY A 225 -11.72 -29.21 9.22
N ASN A 226 -12.49 -29.45 8.17
CA ASN A 226 -12.22 -29.00 6.81
C ASN A 226 -13.29 -28.00 6.38
N LYS A 227 -12.92 -27.11 5.48
CA LYS A 227 -13.83 -26.25 4.74
C LYS A 227 -13.67 -26.50 3.25
N THR A 228 -14.72 -26.22 2.49
CA THR A 228 -14.73 -26.29 1.04
C THR A 228 -14.88 -24.89 0.47
N VAL A 229 -13.98 -24.51 -0.42
CA VAL A 229 -13.96 -23.20 -1.08
C VAL A 229 -14.08 -23.43 -2.57
N GLN A 230 -14.96 -22.69 -3.24
CA GLN A 230 -15.02 -22.67 -4.69
C GLN A 230 -13.99 -21.68 -5.22
N LEU A 231 -13.02 -22.17 -6.00
CA LEU A 231 -11.99 -21.36 -6.63
C LEU A 231 -12.31 -21.18 -8.11
N VAL A 232 -12.54 -19.94 -8.51
CA VAL A 232 -12.85 -19.54 -9.88
C VAL A 232 -11.71 -18.66 -10.43
N VAL A 233 -11.30 -18.90 -11.67
CA VAL A 233 -10.36 -18.02 -12.38
C VAL A 233 -11.05 -17.43 -13.59
N GLU A 234 -11.03 -16.10 -13.67
CA GLU A 234 -11.69 -15.35 -14.74
C GLU A 234 -10.68 -14.53 -15.54
N CYS A 235 -10.91 -14.44 -16.85
CA CYS A 235 -10.24 -13.49 -17.71
C CYS A 235 -11.26 -12.76 -18.61
N PRO A 236 -11.82 -11.64 -18.15
CA PRO A 236 -12.77 -10.86 -18.94
C PRO A 236 -12.11 -9.97 -20.02
N LEU A 237 -10.81 -10.15 -20.28
CA LEU A 237 -10.06 -9.30 -21.20
C LEU A 237 -10.29 -9.73 -22.66
N PRO A 238 -10.29 -8.80 -23.64
CA PRO A 238 -10.64 -9.09 -25.04
C PRO A 238 -9.77 -10.15 -25.72
N TRP A 239 -8.57 -10.40 -25.20
CA TRP A 239 -7.61 -11.35 -25.76
C TRP A 239 -7.66 -12.74 -25.10
N CYS A 240 -8.56 -12.95 -24.14
CA CYS A 240 -8.80 -14.25 -23.54
C CYS A 240 -9.85 -15.04 -24.34
N TYR A 241 -9.59 -16.34 -24.51
CA TYR A 241 -10.45 -17.23 -25.30
C TYR A 241 -11.77 -17.55 -24.59
N ASP A 242 -11.71 -17.73 -23.27
CA ASP A 242 -12.86 -18.02 -22.42
C ASP A 242 -12.89 -17.05 -21.22
N LEU A 243 -14.09 -16.69 -20.78
CA LEU A 243 -14.30 -15.78 -19.65
C LEU A 243 -14.00 -16.45 -18.31
N GLN A 244 -14.40 -17.72 -18.16
CA GLN A 244 -14.15 -18.54 -16.97
C GLN A 244 -13.17 -19.65 -17.36
N LEU A 245 -11.93 -19.54 -16.87
CA LEU A 245 -10.82 -20.42 -17.24
C LEU A 245 -10.68 -21.63 -16.33
N TYR A 246 -11.20 -21.54 -15.11
CA TYR A 246 -11.12 -22.59 -14.10
C TYR A 246 -12.23 -22.43 -13.06
N ASP A 247 -12.80 -23.55 -12.61
CA ASP A 247 -13.81 -23.61 -11.56
C ASP A 247 -13.79 -24.99 -10.89
N ARG A 248 -13.35 -25.00 -9.62
CA ARG A 248 -13.22 -26.20 -8.80
C ARG A 248 -13.53 -25.94 -7.34
N LEU A 249 -14.13 -26.94 -6.70
CA LEU A 249 -14.25 -27.01 -5.24
C LEU A 249 -12.94 -27.56 -4.66
N VAL A 250 -12.39 -26.84 -3.70
CA VAL A 250 -11.12 -27.17 -3.04
C VAL A 250 -11.40 -27.35 -1.55
N SER A 251 -11.17 -28.57 -1.05
CA SER A 251 -11.28 -28.86 0.38
C SER A 251 -9.94 -28.65 1.08
N VAL A 252 -9.94 -27.82 2.13
CA VAL A 252 -8.75 -27.43 2.90
C VAL A 252 -9.05 -27.45 4.40
N PRO A 253 -8.04 -27.50 5.28
CA PRO A 253 -8.26 -27.31 6.71
C PRO A 253 -8.99 -26.00 7.04
N ALA A 254 -9.80 -25.98 8.10
CA ALA A 254 -10.62 -24.82 8.46
C ALA A 254 -9.80 -23.52 8.60
N ALA A 255 -8.59 -23.60 9.17
CA ALA A 255 -7.68 -22.47 9.37
C ALA A 255 -6.92 -22.00 8.11
N ALA A 256 -7.06 -22.69 6.97
CA ALA A 256 -6.27 -22.45 5.77
C ALA A 256 -6.47 -21.04 5.18
N SER A 257 -5.37 -20.43 4.73
CA SER A 257 -5.38 -19.18 3.97
C SER A 257 -5.78 -19.41 2.52
N LEU A 258 -6.03 -18.34 1.76
CA LEU A 258 -6.21 -18.43 0.32
C LEU A 258 -4.96 -19.00 -0.37
N LEU A 259 -3.76 -18.66 0.08
CA LEU A 259 -2.51 -19.22 -0.45
C LEU A 259 -2.49 -20.75 -0.30
N ASP A 260 -3.00 -21.29 0.80
CA ASP A 260 -3.11 -22.73 1.00
C ASP A 260 -4.17 -23.35 0.07
N VAL A 261 -5.29 -22.66 -0.17
CA VAL A 261 -6.28 -23.05 -1.20
C VAL A 261 -5.62 -23.14 -2.58
N LEU A 262 -4.80 -22.16 -2.98
CA LEU A 262 -4.08 -22.18 -4.26
C LEU A 262 -3.08 -23.33 -4.34
N ARG A 263 -2.36 -23.62 -3.24
CA ARG A 263 -1.42 -24.74 -3.15
C ARG A 263 -2.14 -26.09 -3.31
N VAL A 264 -3.26 -26.27 -2.62
CA VAL A 264 -4.05 -27.50 -2.72
C VAL A 264 -4.65 -27.64 -4.12
N ALA A 265 -5.18 -26.57 -4.71
CA ALA A 265 -5.65 -26.58 -6.11
C ALA A 265 -4.55 -27.01 -7.10
N ALA A 266 -3.32 -26.51 -6.93
CA ALA A 266 -2.19 -26.88 -7.77
C ALA A 266 -1.76 -28.36 -7.62
N VAL A 267 -2.01 -28.97 -6.46
CA VAL A 267 -1.75 -30.39 -6.21
C VAL A 267 -2.88 -31.27 -6.74
N LEU A 268 -4.14 -30.82 -6.61
CA LEU A 268 -5.31 -31.52 -7.12
C LEU A 268 -5.28 -31.61 -8.64
N ASP A 269 -4.99 -30.49 -9.31
CA ASP A 269 -5.04 -30.38 -10.77
C ASP A 269 -3.69 -29.90 -11.36
N PRO A 270 -2.57 -30.63 -11.25
CA PRO A 270 -1.22 -30.13 -11.57
C PRO A 270 -0.98 -29.81 -13.05
N ARG A 271 -1.87 -30.29 -13.93
CA ARG A 271 -1.87 -30.00 -15.37
C ARG A 271 -2.72 -28.77 -15.71
N GLU A 272 -3.79 -28.51 -14.96
CA GLU A 272 -4.75 -27.44 -15.26
C GLU A 272 -4.46 -26.20 -14.41
N PHE A 273 -4.13 -26.36 -13.13
CA PHE A 273 -3.91 -25.26 -12.19
C PHE A 273 -2.43 -25.09 -11.81
N ARG A 274 -1.88 -23.92 -12.12
CA ARG A 274 -0.55 -23.47 -11.68
C ARG A 274 -0.61 -21.99 -11.34
N PHE A 275 0.17 -21.57 -10.36
CA PHE A 275 0.27 -20.17 -10.00
C PHE A 275 1.70 -19.83 -9.58
N HIS A 276 2.05 -18.55 -9.72
CA HIS A 276 3.32 -18.01 -9.24
C HIS A 276 3.09 -16.76 -8.41
N THR A 277 3.96 -16.58 -7.42
CA THR A 277 3.96 -15.43 -6.53
C THR A 277 5.34 -14.78 -6.53
N GLN A 278 5.38 -13.50 -6.20
CA GLN A 278 6.62 -12.76 -5.95
C GLN A 278 6.60 -12.25 -4.52
N ASP A 279 7.71 -12.43 -3.81
CA ASP A 279 7.84 -11.92 -2.44
C ASP A 279 7.92 -10.39 -2.43
N THR A 280 7.03 -9.78 -1.64
CA THR A 280 7.00 -8.33 -1.40
C THR A 280 7.07 -8.05 0.10
N PRO A 281 7.40 -6.81 0.51
CA PRO A 281 7.32 -6.42 1.92
C PRO A 281 5.94 -6.67 2.55
N GLN A 282 4.87 -6.72 1.76
CA GLN A 282 3.50 -6.96 2.21
C GLN A 282 3.11 -8.44 2.22
N GLY A 283 3.99 -9.34 1.77
CA GLY A 283 3.69 -10.76 1.61
C GLY A 283 3.77 -11.24 0.15
N PRO A 284 3.37 -12.48 -0.14
CA PRO A 284 3.43 -13.06 -1.48
C PRO A 284 2.39 -12.41 -2.40
N PHE A 285 2.86 -11.72 -3.44
CA PHE A 285 2.02 -11.07 -4.44
C PHE A 285 1.75 -12.02 -5.62
N LEU A 286 0.49 -12.21 -5.98
CA LEU A 286 0.07 -13.12 -7.06
C LEU A 286 0.42 -12.52 -8.43
N THR A 287 1.30 -13.17 -9.17
CA THR A 287 1.82 -12.67 -10.47
C THR A 287 1.32 -13.47 -11.65
N GLN A 288 1.04 -14.77 -11.47
CA GLN A 288 0.63 -15.65 -12.57
C GLN A 288 -0.38 -16.68 -12.08
N VAL A 289 -1.40 -16.96 -12.89
CA VAL A 289 -2.38 -18.04 -12.67
C VAL A 289 -2.68 -18.70 -14.01
N LEU A 290 -2.74 -20.04 -14.07
CA LEU A 290 -2.94 -20.84 -15.28
C LEU A 290 -1.94 -20.53 -16.41
N GLY A 291 -0.72 -20.10 -16.06
CA GLY A 291 0.28 -19.66 -17.03
C GLY A 291 0.09 -18.22 -17.55
N LEU A 292 -1.00 -17.54 -17.20
CA LEU A 292 -1.25 -16.15 -17.58
C LEU A 292 -0.59 -15.19 -16.58
N GLU A 293 0.40 -14.44 -17.06
CA GLU A 293 1.19 -13.52 -16.25
C GLU A 293 0.60 -12.11 -16.28
N ALA A 294 0.38 -11.55 -15.09
CA ALA A 294 0.04 -10.14 -14.90
C ALA A 294 1.27 -9.27 -15.20
N ARG A 295 1.12 -8.29 -16.10
CA ARG A 295 2.21 -7.45 -16.56
C ARG A 295 1.97 -5.99 -16.23
N GLN A 296 2.90 -5.40 -15.51
CA GLN A 296 2.85 -3.99 -15.13
C GLN A 296 2.88 -3.06 -16.34
N GLU A 297 3.62 -3.42 -17.39
CA GLU A 297 3.70 -2.61 -18.63
C GLU A 297 2.37 -2.55 -19.38
N LYS A 298 1.53 -3.59 -19.21
CA LYS A 298 0.18 -3.65 -19.77
C LYS A 298 -0.89 -3.13 -18.81
N ARG A 299 -0.52 -2.88 -17.55
CA ARG A 299 -1.42 -2.50 -16.44
C ARG A 299 -2.44 -3.61 -16.12
N ASN A 300 -1.96 -4.86 -16.07
CA ASN A 300 -2.78 -6.02 -15.75
C ASN A 300 -2.33 -6.63 -14.41
N TYR A 301 -3.29 -7.02 -13.58
CA TYR A 301 -3.07 -7.62 -12.25
C TYR A 301 -4.12 -8.70 -11.97
N TRP A 302 -3.78 -9.61 -11.08
CA TRP A 302 -4.73 -10.56 -10.52
C TRP A 302 -5.49 -9.91 -9.38
N GLN A 303 -6.70 -9.45 -9.68
CA GLN A 303 -7.66 -8.99 -8.70
C GLN A 303 -8.28 -10.19 -7.98
N ILE A 304 -8.33 -10.13 -6.65
CA ILE A 304 -8.87 -11.19 -5.83
C ILE A 304 -10.19 -10.72 -5.25
N LEU A 305 -11.26 -11.48 -5.48
CA LEU A 305 -12.61 -11.13 -5.10
C LEU A 305 -13.24 -12.25 -4.28
N SER A 306 -14.05 -11.88 -3.30
CA SER A 306 -15.11 -12.75 -2.80
C SER A 306 -16.35 -12.55 -3.67
N ALA A 307 -17.00 -13.65 -4.04
CA ALA A 307 -18.25 -13.57 -4.80
C ALA A 307 -19.30 -12.71 -4.07
N PRO A 308 -20.15 -11.98 -4.82
CA PRO A 308 -20.21 -11.97 -6.28
C PRO A 308 -19.14 -11.09 -6.95
N ASN A 309 -18.68 -10.01 -6.30
CA ASN A 309 -17.71 -9.09 -6.92
C ASN A 309 -16.99 -8.18 -5.91
N THR A 310 -16.80 -8.62 -4.67
CA THR A 310 -16.25 -7.80 -3.59
C THR A 310 -14.73 -7.96 -3.53
N PRO A 311 -13.92 -6.91 -3.80
CA PRO A 311 -12.48 -7.01 -3.69
C PRO A 311 -12.03 -7.32 -2.26
N LEU A 312 -11.08 -8.25 -2.13
CA LEU A 312 -10.48 -8.53 -0.84
C LEU A 312 -9.61 -7.36 -0.39
N GLN A 313 -9.61 -7.12 0.92
CA GLN A 313 -8.77 -6.10 1.57
C GLN A 313 -7.44 -6.66 2.06
N MET A 314 -7.24 -7.98 1.96
CA MET A 314 -6.06 -8.72 2.45
C MET A 314 -5.40 -9.49 1.29
N GLY A 315 -4.11 -9.80 1.46
CA GLY A 315 -3.35 -10.65 0.55
C GLY A 315 -3.74 -12.12 0.65
N ILE A 316 -3.20 -12.92 -0.29
CA ILE A 316 -3.48 -14.36 -0.37
C ILE A 316 -2.98 -15.13 0.87
N ALA A 317 -1.92 -14.67 1.54
CA ALA A 317 -1.37 -15.35 2.70
C ALA A 317 -2.15 -15.05 3.99
N GLU A 318 -2.80 -13.88 4.05
CA GLU A 318 -3.50 -13.40 5.25
C GLU A 318 -4.98 -13.77 5.22
N TYR A 319 -5.61 -13.67 4.05
CA TYR A 319 -7.05 -13.89 3.93
C TYR A 319 -7.42 -15.36 4.17
N ARG A 320 -8.35 -15.60 5.09
CA ARG A 320 -8.89 -16.91 5.42
C ARG A 320 -10.36 -16.98 4.99
N PRO A 321 -10.69 -17.67 3.89
CA PRO A 321 -12.07 -17.75 3.44
C PRO A 321 -12.95 -18.53 4.43
N PRO A 322 -14.23 -18.15 4.59
CA PRO A 322 -15.20 -18.98 5.30
C PRO A 322 -15.56 -20.25 4.51
N ASP A 323 -16.21 -21.20 5.16
CA ASP A 323 -16.70 -22.41 4.49
C ASP A 323 -17.81 -22.07 3.48
N GLY A 324 -17.79 -22.73 2.33
CA GLY A 324 -18.70 -22.46 1.21
C GLY A 324 -18.41 -21.16 0.45
N ALA A 325 -17.34 -20.43 0.77
CA ALA A 325 -16.98 -19.20 0.07
C ALA A 325 -16.64 -19.48 -1.40
N THR A 326 -16.99 -18.54 -2.28
CA THR A 326 -16.51 -18.52 -3.66
C THR A 326 -15.49 -17.40 -3.82
N LEU A 327 -14.27 -17.78 -4.19
CA LEU A 327 -13.16 -16.85 -4.44
C LEU A 327 -12.86 -16.79 -5.92
N ILE A 328 -12.72 -15.58 -6.43
CA ILE A 328 -12.52 -15.30 -7.84
C ILE A 328 -11.15 -14.64 -8.02
N LEU A 329 -10.29 -15.26 -8.82
CA LEU A 329 -9.05 -14.68 -9.32
C LEU A 329 -9.32 -14.12 -10.71
N ARG A 330 -9.49 -12.80 -10.81
CA ARG A 330 -9.80 -12.13 -12.07
C ARG A 330 -8.57 -11.41 -12.60
N LEU A 331 -8.20 -11.67 -13.85
CA LEU A 331 -7.21 -10.85 -14.53
C LEU A 331 -7.85 -9.53 -14.95
N SER A 332 -7.52 -8.45 -14.26
CA SER A 332 -8.09 -7.12 -14.43
C SER A 332 -7.05 -6.15 -15.01
N GLU A 333 -7.54 -5.11 -15.69
CA GLU A 333 -6.74 -3.98 -16.16
C GLU A 333 -7.03 -2.73 -15.33
N TRP A 334 -6.05 -1.84 -15.15
CA TRP A 334 -6.21 -0.60 -14.39
C TRP A 334 -5.68 0.63 -15.09
#